data_AF-A0A7V4WB77-F1
#
_entry.id   AF-A0A7V4WB77-F1
#
_cell.length_a   1.000
_cell.length_b   1.000
_cell.length_c   1.000
_cell.angle_alpha   90.00
_cell.angle_beta   90.00
_cell.angle_gamma   90.00
#
_symmetry.space_group_name_H-M   'P 1'
#
loop_
_entity.id
_entity.type
_entity.pdbx_description
1 polymer ?
#
loop_
_entity_poly.entity_id
_entity_poly.type
_entity_poly.pdbx_seq_one_letter_code
_entity_poly.pdbx_strand_id
1 'polypeptide(L)'
;MKKRILIIEDHPETSEMMARMLELEGYEVLIASDGKMGIEKTLSEKPNLILLDVMLPGMSGFEVCEKLKSDPKTSQIPIIIVSIRAAEESIRKGKSLGANDYLPKPFDPAKLLELVKKYLG
;
A
#
# COMPACT_ATOMS: atom_id res chain seq x y z
N MET A 1 -2.61 -20.70 -4.26
CA MET A 1 -3.59 -19.63 -3.96
C MET A 1 -3.11 -18.35 -4.63
N LYS A 2 -4.02 -17.50 -5.13
CA LYS A 2 -3.63 -16.18 -5.67
C LYS A 2 -3.08 -15.33 -4.53
N LYS A 3 -2.01 -14.57 -4.80
CA LYS A 3 -1.51 -13.57 -3.84
C LYS A 3 -2.47 -12.39 -3.80
N ARG A 4 -2.71 -11.87 -2.61
CA ARG A 4 -3.68 -10.81 -2.34
C ARG A 4 -2.97 -9.49 -2.05
N ILE A 5 -3.43 -8.40 -2.67
CA ILE A 5 -2.90 -7.06 -2.48
C ILE A 5 -4.02 -6.17 -1.92
N LEU A 6 -3.73 -5.45 -0.84
CA LEU A 6 -4.63 -4.43 -0.32
C LEU A 6 -4.15 -3.05 -0.77
N ILE A 7 -5.04 -2.30 -1.40
CA ILE A 7 -4.84 -0.90 -1.75
C ILE A 7 -5.56 -0.05 -0.70
N ILE A 8 -4.85 0.90 -0.09
CA ILE A 8 -5.40 1.88 0.85
C ILE A 8 -5.24 3.26 0.20
N GLU A 9 -6.32 3.75 -0.39
CA GLU A 9 -6.36 4.91 -1.29
C GLU A 9 -7.78 5.51 -1.28
N ASP A 10 -7.90 6.81 -1.02
CA ASP A 10 -9.20 7.49 -0.96
C ASP A 10 -9.70 7.99 -2.31
N HIS A 11 -8.83 8.12 -3.33
CA HIS A 11 -9.22 8.52 -4.68
C HIS A 11 -9.66 7.29 -5.51
N PRO A 12 -10.97 7.16 -5.83
CA PRO A 12 -11.48 5.96 -6.51
C PRO A 12 -10.77 5.68 -7.83
N GLU A 13 -10.54 6.72 -8.65
CA GLU A 13 -9.84 6.61 -9.94
C GLU A 13 -8.44 6.00 -9.81
N THR A 14 -7.68 6.42 -8.79
CA THR A 14 -6.32 5.91 -8.55
C THR A 14 -6.36 4.47 -8.07
N SER A 15 -7.27 4.16 -7.13
CA SER A 15 -7.42 2.80 -6.59
C SER A 15 -7.90 1.80 -7.66
N GLU A 16 -8.85 2.19 -8.50
CA GLU A 16 -9.39 1.37 -9.59
C GLU A 16 -8.36 1.14 -10.69
N MET A 17 -7.59 2.17 -11.06
CA MET A 17 -6.50 2.03 -12.02
C MET A 17 -5.48 0.99 -11.54
N MET A 18 -5.02 1.12 -10.29
CA MET A 18 -4.07 0.15 -9.71
C MET A 18 -4.69 -1.24 -9.61
N ALA A 19 -5.95 -1.35 -9.19
CA ALA A 19 -6.63 -2.64 -9.07
C ALA A 19 -6.72 -3.36 -10.42
N ARG A 20 -7.20 -2.69 -11.47
CA ARG A 20 -7.30 -3.27 -12.82
C ARG A 20 -5.94 -3.76 -13.31
N MET A 21 -4.88 -2.97 -13.13
CA MET A 21 -3.53 -3.35 -13.53
C MET A 21 -3.04 -4.61 -12.81
N LEU A 22 -3.28 -4.72 -11.50
CA LEU A 22 -2.84 -5.86 -10.70
C LEU A 22 -3.69 -7.12 -10.95
N GLU A 23 -5.00 -6.95 -11.19
CA GLU A 23 -5.90 -8.05 -11.54
C GLU A 23 -5.54 -8.68 -12.89
N LEU A 24 -5.11 -7.88 -13.87
CA LEU A 24 -4.59 -8.37 -15.16
C LEU A 24 -3.33 -9.24 -14.99
N GLU A 25 -2.51 -8.96 -13.98
CA GLU A 25 -1.35 -9.78 -13.61
C GLU A 25 -1.72 -10.99 -12.74
N GLY A 26 -3.01 -11.21 -12.48
CA GLY A 26 -3.53 -12.40 -11.79
C GLY A 26 -3.59 -12.29 -10.26
N TYR A 27 -3.33 -11.12 -9.68
CA TYR A 27 -3.49 -10.87 -8.24
C TYR A 27 -4.96 -10.77 -7.84
N GLU A 28 -5.25 -11.10 -6.58
CA GLU A 28 -6.52 -10.72 -5.94
C GLU A 28 -6.34 -9.34 -5.31
N VAL A 29 -7.26 -8.40 -5.57
CA VAL A 29 -7.13 -7.03 -5.07
C VAL A 29 -8.27 -6.68 -4.12
N LEU A 30 -7.92 -6.06 -3.01
CA LEU A 30 -8.84 -5.44 -2.06
C LEU A 30 -8.60 -3.93 -2.04
N ILE A 31 -9.66 -3.16 -1.81
CA ILE A 31 -9.57 -1.70 -1.69
C ILE A 31 -10.12 -1.26 -0.32
N ALA A 32 -9.46 -0.28 0.28
CA ALA A 32 -9.89 0.50 1.42
C ALA A 32 -9.79 1.99 1.09
N SER A 33 -10.85 2.76 1.33
CA SER A 33 -10.93 4.19 1.03
C SER A 33 -10.37 5.10 2.11
N ASP A 34 -9.94 4.54 3.25
CA ASP A 34 -9.33 5.28 4.34
C ASP A 34 -8.43 4.37 5.18
N GLY A 35 -7.65 4.98 6.08
CA GLY A 35 -6.69 4.27 6.91
C GLY A 35 -7.34 3.31 7.92
N LYS A 36 -8.54 3.63 8.43
CA LYS A 36 -9.24 2.77 9.41
C LYS A 36 -9.69 1.48 8.74
N MET A 37 -10.38 1.59 7.60
CA MET A 37 -10.76 0.44 6.77
C MET A 37 -9.55 -0.36 6.33
N GLY A 38 -8.44 0.31 5.99
CA GLY A 38 -7.19 -0.34 5.61
C GLY A 38 -6.61 -1.22 6.72
N ILE A 39 -6.59 -0.73 7.95
CA ILE A 39 -6.13 -1.49 9.12
C ILE A 39 -7.06 -2.68 9.40
N GLU A 40 -8.38 -2.45 9.41
CA GLU A 40 -9.38 -3.51 9.65
C GLU A 40 -9.25 -4.64 8.62
N LYS A 41 -9.17 -4.30 7.32
CA LYS A 41 -8.98 -5.28 6.25
C LYS A 41 -7.64 -5.99 6.32
N THR A 42 -6.58 -5.31 6.75
CA THR A 42 -5.28 -5.97 6.91
C THR A 42 -5.36 -7.09 7.96
N LEU A 43 -6.07 -6.85 9.06
CA LEU A 43 -6.24 -7.82 10.14
C LEU A 43 -7.18 -8.98 9.75
N SER A 44 -8.29 -8.70 9.05
CA SER A 44 -9.27 -9.72 8.67
C SER A 44 -8.83 -10.53 7.45
N GLU A 45 -8.29 -9.89 6.41
CA GLU A 45 -8.02 -10.49 5.10
C GLU A 45 -6.58 -10.95 4.91
N LYS A 46 -5.66 -10.51 5.79
CA LYS A 46 -4.24 -10.89 5.79
C LYS A 46 -3.60 -10.82 4.39
N PRO A 47 -3.60 -9.62 3.75
CA PRO A 47 -3.03 -9.45 2.42
C PRO A 47 -1.54 -9.80 2.41
N ASN A 48 -1.03 -10.16 1.25
CA ASN A 48 0.39 -10.44 1.06
C ASN A 48 1.23 -9.19 0.80
N LEU A 49 0.60 -8.08 0.42
CA LEU A 49 1.23 -6.78 0.16
C LEU A 49 0.21 -5.66 0.38
N ILE A 50 0.67 -4.50 0.83
CA ILE A 50 -0.14 -3.29 0.96
C ILE A 50 0.44 -2.17 0.08
N LEU A 51 -0.41 -1.55 -0.73
CA LEU A 51 -0.14 -0.29 -1.39
C LEU A 51 -0.86 0.81 -0.60
N LEU A 52 -0.13 1.82 -0.13
CA LEU A 52 -0.64 2.77 0.87
C LEU A 52 -0.40 4.22 0.43
N ASP A 53 -1.46 5.01 0.26
CA ASP A 53 -1.31 6.46 0.18
C ASP A 53 -1.03 7.05 1.57
N VAL A 54 -0.21 8.11 1.59
CA VAL A 54 0.01 8.97 2.76
C VAL A 54 -1.17 9.92 2.99
N MET A 55 -1.77 10.43 1.91
CA MET A 55 -2.86 11.39 1.97
C MET A 55 -4.18 10.63 2.06
N LEU A 56 -4.67 10.41 3.28
CA LEU A 56 -5.93 9.74 3.54
C LEU A 56 -6.79 10.60 4.47
N PRO A 57 -8.14 10.49 4.40
CA PRO A 57 -9.01 11.19 5.33
C PRO A 57 -8.90 10.60 6.74
N GLY A 58 -8.95 11.48 7.74
CA GLY A 58 -8.97 11.12 9.17
C GLY A 58 -7.62 10.73 9.76
N MET A 59 -6.81 9.90 9.09
CA MET A 59 -5.47 9.53 9.54
C MET A 59 -4.50 9.45 8.37
N SER A 60 -3.24 9.84 8.59
CA SER A 60 -2.23 9.76 7.53
C SER A 60 -1.79 8.32 7.26
N GLY A 61 -1.37 8.03 6.03
CA GLY A 61 -0.76 6.73 5.72
C GLY A 61 0.53 6.45 6.50
N PHE A 62 1.20 7.48 7.01
CA PHE A 62 2.31 7.26 7.94
C PHE A 62 1.84 6.62 9.25
N GLU A 63 0.72 7.10 9.82
CA GLU A 63 0.13 6.51 11.02
C GLU A 63 -0.39 5.10 10.77
N VAL A 64 -0.94 4.84 9.57
CA VAL A 64 -1.34 3.49 9.15
C VAL A 64 -0.12 2.56 9.11
N CYS A 65 0.96 3.01 8.44
CA CYS A 65 2.20 2.25 8.32
C CYS A 65 2.79 1.92 9.69
N GLU A 66 2.90 2.92 10.57
CA GLU A 66 3.40 2.75 11.94
C GLU A 66 2.57 1.72 12.72
N LYS A 67 1.23 1.85 12.71
CA LYS A 67 0.35 0.91 13.41
C LYS A 67 0.53 -0.53 12.90
N LEU A 68 0.52 -0.71 11.58
CA LEU A 68 0.69 -2.05 10.99
C LEU A 68 2.09 -2.62 11.21
N LYS A 69 3.13 -1.79 11.22
CA LYS A 69 4.50 -2.26 11.49
C LYS A 69 4.77 -2.52 12.97
N SER A 70 4.01 -1.89 13.86
CA SER A 70 4.09 -2.13 15.31
C SER A 70 3.33 -3.36 15.80
N ASP A 71 2.36 -3.88 15.04
CA ASP A 71 1.59 -5.07 15.43
C ASP A 71 2.29 -6.35 14.93
N PRO A 72 2.67 -7.30 15.80
CA PRO A 72 3.29 -8.56 15.41
C PRO A 72 2.49 -9.36 14.36
N LYS A 73 1.17 -9.23 14.32
CA LYS A 73 0.29 -9.93 13.37
C LYS A 73 0.41 -9.41 11.94
N THR A 74 0.84 -8.16 11.75
CA THR A 74 0.84 -7.49 10.44
C THR A 74 2.22 -6.93 10.07
N SER A 75 3.16 -6.85 11.00
CA SER A 75 4.51 -6.29 10.82
C SER A 75 5.30 -6.87 9.65
N GLN A 76 5.09 -8.15 9.35
CA GLN A 76 5.78 -8.86 8.26
C GLN A 76 5.17 -8.58 6.88
N ILE A 77 3.98 -7.99 6.80
CA ILE A 77 3.34 -7.68 5.53
C ILE A 77 4.11 -6.53 4.88
N PRO A 78 4.63 -6.69 3.65
CA PRO A 78 5.33 -5.62 2.97
C PRO A 78 4.39 -4.46 2.67
N ILE A 79 4.86 -3.24 2.90
CA ILE A 79 4.13 -1.99 2.62
C ILE A 79 4.92 -1.18 1.60
N ILE A 80 4.32 -0.87 0.47
CA ILE A 80 4.82 0.12 -0.48
C ILE A 80 3.97 1.37 -0.32
N ILE A 81 4.60 2.49 0.01
CA ILE A 81 3.90 3.77 0.03
C ILE A 81 3.80 4.28 -1.41
N VAL A 82 2.59 4.65 -1.85
CA VAL A 82 2.32 5.19 -3.19
C VAL A 82 1.63 6.53 -3.03
N SER A 83 2.34 7.65 -3.21
CA SER A 83 1.79 8.97 -2.84
C SER A 83 2.37 10.14 -3.63
N ILE A 84 1.58 11.22 -3.74
CA ILE A 84 2.03 12.53 -4.22
C ILE A 84 3.03 13.20 -3.25
N ARG A 85 3.04 12.80 -1.98
CA ARG A 85 3.95 13.37 -0.96
C ARG A 85 5.37 12.85 -1.09
N ALA A 86 6.06 13.17 -2.19
CA ALA A 86 7.33 12.53 -2.55
C ALA A 86 8.61 13.34 -2.21
N ALA A 87 8.51 14.37 -1.36
CA ALA A 87 9.71 15.05 -0.86
C ALA A 87 10.63 14.06 -0.12
N GLU A 88 11.95 14.30 -0.14
CA GLU A 88 12.91 13.39 0.47
C GLU A 88 12.61 13.09 1.94
N GLU A 89 12.13 14.09 2.69
CA GLU A 89 11.72 13.92 4.09
C GLU A 89 10.58 12.91 4.24
N SER A 90 9.56 12.97 3.37
CA SER A 90 8.46 12.01 3.36
C SER A 90 8.95 10.60 3.06
N ILE A 91 9.88 10.45 2.10
CA ILE A 91 10.46 9.15 1.75
C ILE A 91 11.28 8.60 2.92
N ARG A 92 12.12 9.45 3.55
CA ARG A 92 12.89 9.08 4.76
C ARG A 92 11.95 8.66 5.89
N LYS A 93 10.89 9.43 6.14
CA LYS A 93 9.88 9.14 7.16
C LYS A 93 9.20 7.79 6.91
N GLY A 94 8.75 7.52 5.69
CA GLY A 94 8.14 6.24 5.32
C GLY A 94 9.06 5.06 5.63
N LYS A 95 10.34 5.16 5.22
CA LYS A 95 11.35 4.13 5.49
C LYS A 95 11.60 3.95 6.99
N SER A 96 11.70 5.02 7.77
CA SER A 96 11.91 4.91 9.23
C SER A 96 10.74 4.25 9.95
N LEU A 97 9.53 4.33 9.40
CA LEU A 97 8.33 3.67 9.93
C LEU A 97 8.20 2.20 9.50
N GLY A 98 9.16 1.69 8.71
CA GLY A 98 9.20 0.30 8.27
C GLY A 98 8.55 0.04 6.91
N ALA A 99 8.17 1.07 6.15
CA ALA A 99 7.77 0.87 4.75
C ALA A 99 8.92 0.24 3.96
N ASN A 100 8.59 -0.75 3.14
CA ASN A 100 9.56 -1.50 2.36
C ASN A 100 10.00 -0.74 1.11
N ASP A 101 9.09 0.04 0.52
CA ASP A 101 9.39 0.86 -0.65
C ASP A 101 8.52 2.12 -0.71
N TYR A 102 8.90 3.04 -1.60
CA TYR A 102 8.19 4.28 -1.84
C TYR A 102 8.11 4.59 -3.34
N LEU A 103 6.90 4.79 -3.84
CA LEU A 103 6.63 5.10 -5.24
C LEU A 103 5.90 6.46 -5.34
N PRO A 104 6.58 7.52 -5.83
CA PRO A 104 5.95 8.83 -6.08
C PRO A 104 4.85 8.75 -7.14
N LYS A 105 3.76 9.49 -6.94
CA LYS A 105 2.76 9.79 -7.99
C LYS A 105 3.16 11.07 -8.75
N PRO A 106 2.96 11.17 -10.07
CA PRO A 106 2.55 10.09 -10.97
C PRO A 106 3.66 9.04 -11.13
N PHE A 107 3.27 7.78 -11.33
CA PHE A 107 4.20 6.67 -11.52
C PHE A 107 3.97 5.97 -12.84
N ASP A 108 5.03 5.30 -13.33
CA ASP A 108 4.94 4.34 -14.41
C ASP A 108 4.28 3.05 -13.90
N PRO A 109 3.18 2.57 -14.51
CA PRO A 109 2.57 1.27 -14.21
C PRO A 109 3.58 0.11 -14.16
N ALA A 110 4.56 0.09 -15.07
CA ALA A 110 5.59 -0.96 -15.10
C ALA A 110 6.42 -0.96 -13.81
N LYS A 111 6.75 0.23 -13.28
CA LYS A 111 7.50 0.37 -12.03
C LYS A 111 6.72 -0.11 -10.80
N LEU A 112 5.41 0.12 -10.77
CA LEU A 112 4.56 -0.44 -9.70
C LEU A 112 4.56 -1.98 -9.77
N LEU A 113 4.44 -2.55 -10.98
CA LEU A 113 4.47 -3.99 -11.18
C LEU A 113 5.82 -4.62 -10.80
N GLU A 114 6.93 -3.97 -11.11
CA GLU A 114 8.27 -4.40 -10.69
C GLU A 114 8.38 -4.48 -9.17
N LEU A 115 7.91 -3.45 -8.45
CA LEU A 115 7.92 -3.43 -6.99
C LEU A 115 7.01 -4.52 -6.41
N VAL A 116 5.82 -4.70 -6.96
CA VAL A 116 4.89 -5.77 -6.53
C VAL A 116 5.53 -7.14 -6.72
N LYS A 117 6.14 -7.42 -7.89
CA LYS A 117 6.84 -8.66 -8.19
C LYS A 117 8.05 -8.88 -7.27
N LYS A 118 8.80 -7.83 -6.94
CA LYS A 118 9.92 -7.88 -5.99
C LYS A 118 9.50 -8.41 -4.60
N TYR A 119 8.29 -8.14 -4.13
CA TYR A 119 7.83 -8.56 -2.79
C TYR A 119 6.89 -9.78 -2.79
N LEU A 120 6.29 -10.13 -3.93
CA LEU A 120 5.33 -11.24 -4.03
C LEU A 120 5.79 -12.42 -4.89
N GLY A 121 6.85 -12.24 -5.68
CA GLY A 121 7.49 -13.27 -6.52
C GLY A 121 8.40 -14.21 -5.76
#